data_AF-A0A9E3LMY8-F1
#
_entry.id   AF-A0A9E3LMY8-F1
#
_cell.length_a   1.000
_cell.length_b   1.000
_cell.length_c   1.000
_cell.angle_alpha   90.00
_cell.angle_beta   90.00
_cell.angle_gamma   90.00
#
_symmetry.space_group_name_H-M   'P 1'
#
loop_
_entity.id
_entity.type
_entity.pdbx_description
1 polymer ?
#
loop_
_entity_poly.entity_id
_entity_poly.type
_entity_poly.pdbx_seq_one_letter_code
_entity_poly.pdbx_strand_id
1 'polypeptide(L)'
;VIIDTSNPSAPSVVADIVDPAVTLHHQADPVDIGDRTFLIVNDELAGAAGNEVCPGGGLHVYDITDEASPQKVGAFFAPEVTVAEGARTGIGGAITCTAHVFRIYEEQQLLTIAWFGAGVRVIDLSGLADTPPVSAGLGGETLTPGMREVGFYRDPVDSDAWAAKVFAFEADGSAYLFSNDQTRGLDIYRYDATVPASSSSSGRWLSAEAALQRTLGLRASGFEALDRPYCDLRGRL
;
A
#
# COMPACT_ATOMS: atom_id res chain seq x y z
N VAL A 1 6.57 11.80 -9.22
CA VAL A 1 7.51 12.94 -9.27
C VAL A 1 7.50 13.63 -7.92
N ILE A 2 8.63 14.14 -7.46
CA ILE A 2 8.75 15.02 -6.28
C ILE A 2 8.87 16.45 -6.80
N ILE A 3 8.02 17.35 -6.31
CA ILE A 3 7.92 18.74 -6.77
C ILE A 3 8.14 19.65 -5.58
N ASP A 4 9.13 20.53 -5.68
CA ASP A 4 9.30 21.63 -4.73
C ASP A 4 8.21 22.67 -4.98
N THR A 5 7.34 22.84 -3.99
CA THR A 5 6.26 23.84 -3.99
C THR A 5 6.48 24.94 -2.95
N SER A 6 7.70 25.11 -2.42
CA SER A 6 8.05 26.17 -1.46
C SER A 6 7.74 27.57 -2.00
N ASN A 7 7.91 27.76 -3.32
CA ASN A 7 7.33 28.86 -4.06
C ASN A 7 6.13 28.36 -4.91
N PRO A 8 4.88 28.58 -4.47
CA PRO A 8 3.71 28.09 -5.20
C PRO A 8 3.52 28.74 -6.57
N SER A 9 4.16 29.90 -6.81
CA SER A 9 4.12 30.58 -8.12
C SER A 9 5.17 30.06 -9.11
N ALA A 10 6.14 29.26 -8.66
CA ALA A 10 7.22 28.72 -9.48
C ALA A 10 7.64 27.33 -8.97
N PRO A 11 6.77 26.31 -9.08
CA PRO A 11 7.12 24.95 -8.69
C PRO A 11 8.21 24.38 -9.60
N SER A 12 9.06 23.52 -9.06
CA SER A 12 10.12 22.84 -9.81
C SER A 12 10.21 21.36 -9.48
N VAL A 13 10.51 20.52 -10.47
CA VAL A 13 10.74 19.09 -10.27
C VAL A 13 12.08 18.89 -9.55
N VAL A 14 12.05 18.15 -8.44
CA VAL A 14 13.23 17.75 -7.67
C VAL A 14 13.75 16.40 -8.17
N ALA A 15 12.85 15.41 -8.30
CA ALA A 15 13.18 14.08 -8.75
C ALA A 15 11.99 13.39 -9.43
N ASP A 16 12.31 12.46 -10.33
CA ASP A 16 11.34 11.57 -10.95
C ASP A 16 11.52 10.14 -10.44
N ILE A 17 10.44 9.54 -9.95
CA ILE A 17 10.40 8.13 -9.56
C ILE A 17 9.65 7.37 -10.64
N VAL A 18 10.33 6.47 -11.33
CA VAL A 18 9.73 5.55 -12.31
C VAL A 18 9.87 4.14 -11.76
N ASP A 19 8.79 3.59 -11.22
CA ASP A 19 8.74 2.21 -10.74
C ASP A 19 7.80 1.39 -11.62
N PRO A 20 8.34 0.52 -12.51
CA PRO A 20 7.50 -0.33 -13.36
C PRO A 20 6.70 -1.37 -12.58
N ALA A 21 6.96 -1.52 -11.28
CA ALA A 21 6.17 -2.36 -10.40
C ALA A 21 4.88 -1.67 -9.91
N VAL A 22 4.74 -0.35 -10.05
CA VAL A 22 3.51 0.42 -9.77
C VAL A 22 2.80 0.69 -11.09
N THR A 23 1.52 0.32 -11.17
CA THR A 23 0.72 0.44 -12.39
C THR A 23 -0.25 1.62 -12.34
N LEU A 24 -0.89 1.80 -11.19
CA LEU A 24 -1.81 2.89 -10.90
C LEU A 24 -1.69 3.18 -9.41
N HIS A 25 -1.39 4.42 -9.03
CA HIS A 25 -1.40 4.80 -7.62
C HIS A 25 -2.59 5.71 -7.33
N HIS A 26 -3.14 5.58 -6.12
CA HIS A 26 -4.26 6.40 -5.65
C HIS A 26 -3.80 7.43 -4.61
N GLN A 27 -2.71 7.13 -3.89
CA GLN A 27 -2.23 7.87 -2.75
C GLN A 27 -0.72 7.66 -2.59
N ALA A 28 -0.02 8.72 -2.18
CA ALA A 28 1.37 8.71 -1.82
C ALA A 28 1.60 9.69 -0.68
N ASP A 29 1.97 9.20 0.50
CA ASP A 29 2.21 10.05 1.67
C ASP A 29 3.61 9.76 2.26
N PRO A 30 4.33 10.79 2.72
CA PRO A 30 5.57 10.63 3.44
C PRO A 30 5.32 10.22 4.91
N VAL A 31 6.34 9.62 5.53
CA VAL A 31 6.38 9.32 6.97
C VAL A 31 7.81 9.38 7.48
N ASP A 32 8.00 10.04 8.62
CA ASP A 32 9.27 10.02 9.33
C ASP A 32 9.32 8.81 10.27
N ILE A 33 10.38 8.01 10.14
CA ILE A 33 10.63 6.83 10.98
C ILE A 33 12.09 6.88 11.42
N GLY A 34 12.32 7.34 12.65
CA GLY A 34 13.65 7.59 13.17
C GLY A 34 14.27 8.84 12.54
N ASP A 35 15.46 8.71 11.95
CA ASP A 35 16.19 9.77 11.25
C ASP A 35 15.98 9.76 9.73
N ARG A 36 15.03 8.95 9.26
CA ARG A 36 14.75 8.72 7.83
C ARG A 36 13.32 9.09 7.48
N THR A 37 13.15 9.61 6.27
CA THR A 37 11.85 9.91 5.69
C THR A 37 11.55 8.90 4.59
N PHE A 38 10.39 8.25 4.66
CA PHE A 38 9.94 7.29 3.67
C PHE A 38 8.72 7.80 2.92
N LEU A 39 8.67 7.58 1.61
CA LEU A 39 7.46 7.75 0.80
C LEU A 39 6.79 6.39 0.63
N ILE A 40 5.54 6.29 1.06
CA ILE A 40 4.70 5.10 0.84
C ILE A 40 3.72 5.41 -0.28
N VAL A 41 3.75 4.62 -1.35
CA VAL A 41 2.89 4.76 -2.53
C VAL A 41 2.04 3.50 -2.66
N ASN A 42 0.72 3.61 -2.69
CA ASN A 42 -0.11 2.44 -2.98
C ASN A 42 -0.13 2.15 -4.49
N ASP A 43 -0.26 0.88 -4.86
CA ASP A 43 -0.59 0.43 -6.20
C ASP A 43 -2.03 -0.13 -6.16
N GLU A 44 -2.95 0.60 -6.78
CA GLU A 44 -4.33 0.21 -7.05
C GLU A 44 -4.38 -0.52 -8.39
N LEU A 45 -3.73 -1.68 -8.49
CA LEU A 45 -3.62 -2.47 -9.71
C LEU A 45 -4.96 -2.59 -10.45
N ALA A 46 -5.01 -2.02 -11.66
CA ALA A 46 -6.17 -1.92 -12.56
C ALA A 46 -7.37 -1.07 -12.04
N GLY A 47 -7.22 -0.42 -10.90
CA GLY A 47 -8.24 0.43 -10.29
C GLY A 47 -9.51 -0.33 -9.88
N ALA A 48 -10.59 0.42 -9.67
CA ALA A 48 -11.93 -0.12 -9.46
C ALA A 48 -12.48 -1.00 -10.62
N ALA A 49 -11.81 -1.03 -11.78
CA ALA A 49 -12.15 -1.97 -12.85
C ALA A 49 -11.85 -3.42 -12.44
N GLY A 50 -10.94 -3.61 -11.48
CA GLY A 50 -10.53 -4.91 -10.99
C GLY A 50 -9.36 -5.51 -11.76
N ASN A 51 -8.68 -6.43 -11.08
CA ASN A 51 -7.63 -7.30 -11.57
C ASN A 51 -8.12 -8.76 -11.57
N GLU A 52 -7.22 -9.71 -11.85
CA GLU A 52 -7.54 -11.14 -11.90
C GLU A 52 -6.81 -11.95 -10.80
N VAL A 53 -6.08 -11.28 -9.90
CA VAL A 53 -5.18 -11.92 -8.95
C VAL A 53 -5.18 -11.22 -7.58
N CYS A 54 -5.16 -12.02 -6.52
CA CYS A 54 -4.96 -11.54 -5.15
C CYS A 54 -3.63 -12.10 -4.59
N PRO A 55 -2.78 -11.29 -3.93
CA PRO A 55 -2.88 -9.84 -3.88
C PRO A 55 -2.67 -9.26 -5.27
N GLY A 56 -3.33 -8.15 -5.59
CA GLY A 56 -3.06 -7.35 -6.78
C GLY A 56 -1.89 -6.41 -6.52
N GLY A 57 -2.15 -5.10 -6.50
CA GLY A 57 -1.18 -4.09 -6.13
C GLY A 57 -1.00 -3.96 -4.61
N GLY A 58 0.12 -3.39 -4.21
CA GLY A 58 0.58 -3.33 -2.81
C GLY A 58 1.03 -1.93 -2.39
N LEU A 59 1.79 -1.84 -1.30
CA LEU A 59 2.42 -0.60 -0.84
C LEU A 59 3.89 -0.61 -1.23
N HIS A 60 4.31 0.35 -2.03
CA HIS A 60 5.69 0.52 -2.51
C HIS A 60 6.36 1.58 -1.67
N VAL A 61 7.57 1.30 -1.19
CA VAL A 61 8.25 2.13 -0.20
C VAL A 61 9.57 2.62 -0.74
N TYR A 62 9.76 3.93 -0.65
CA TYR A 62 10.98 4.61 -1.05
C TYR A 62 11.56 5.34 0.15
N ASP A 63 12.85 5.22 0.38
CA ASP A 63 13.60 6.14 1.23
C ASP A 63 13.79 7.44 0.45
N ILE A 64 13.28 8.54 1.00
CA ILE A 64 13.35 9.90 0.44
C ILE A 64 14.05 10.86 1.39
N THR A 65 14.89 10.36 2.31
CA THR A 65 15.71 11.18 3.21
C THR A 65 16.55 12.20 2.42
N ASP A 66 17.00 11.81 1.23
CA ASP A 66 17.41 12.73 0.17
C ASP A 66 16.37 12.75 -0.95
N GLU A 67 15.53 13.78 -0.99
CA GLU A 67 14.46 13.94 -1.98
C GLU A 67 14.98 14.02 -3.43
N ALA A 68 16.24 14.40 -3.63
CA ALA A 68 16.87 14.44 -4.96
C ALA A 68 17.31 13.05 -5.45
N SER A 69 17.36 12.06 -4.55
CA SER A 69 17.84 10.71 -4.83
C SER A 69 16.97 9.62 -4.17
N PRO A 70 15.65 9.57 -4.46
CA PRO A 70 14.73 8.60 -3.87
C PRO A 70 15.15 7.16 -4.18
N GLN A 71 15.19 6.29 -3.16
CA GLN A 71 15.61 4.89 -3.29
C GLN A 71 14.48 3.94 -2.93
N LYS A 72 14.11 3.01 -3.83
CA LYS A 72 13.13 1.97 -3.48
C LYS A 72 13.73 0.99 -2.48
N VAL A 73 13.14 0.90 -1.30
CA VAL A 73 13.62 0.02 -0.21
C VAL A 73 12.82 -1.27 -0.09
N GLY A 74 11.56 -1.29 -0.56
CA GLY A 74 10.77 -2.51 -0.57
C GLY A 74 9.33 -2.31 -1.00
N ALA A 75 8.53 -3.34 -0.83
CA ALA A 75 7.09 -3.28 -1.02
C ALA A 75 6.37 -4.28 -0.09
N PHE A 76 5.18 -3.92 0.38
CA PHE A 76 4.32 -4.75 1.21
C PHE A 76 3.08 -5.21 0.45
N PHE A 77 2.76 -6.49 0.55
CA PHE A 77 1.57 -7.09 -0.06
C PHE A 77 0.72 -7.83 0.98
N ALA A 78 -0.60 -7.72 0.83
CA ALA A 78 -1.59 -8.55 1.50
C ALA A 78 -1.29 -10.07 1.34
N PRO A 79 -1.54 -10.92 2.35
CA PRO A 79 -1.26 -12.36 2.32
C PRO A 79 -2.27 -13.19 1.52
N GLU A 80 -3.42 -12.64 1.14
CA GLU A 80 -4.50 -13.38 0.49
C GLU A 80 -4.09 -13.85 -0.91
N VAL A 81 -4.14 -15.16 -1.14
CA VAL A 81 -3.92 -15.75 -2.46
C VAL A 81 -5.24 -16.35 -2.95
N THR A 82 -5.97 -15.60 -3.76
CA THR A 82 -7.22 -16.08 -4.37
C THR A 82 -7.46 -15.46 -5.72
N VAL A 83 -8.16 -16.21 -6.57
CA VAL A 83 -8.59 -15.78 -7.91
C VAL A 83 -10.12 -15.67 -8.01
N ALA A 84 -10.88 -15.72 -6.90
CA ALA A 84 -12.34 -15.59 -7.01
C ALA A 84 -13.13 -15.33 -5.71
N GLU A 85 -12.71 -15.84 -4.56
CA GLU A 85 -13.63 -15.90 -3.40
C GLU A 85 -13.62 -14.60 -2.61
N GLY A 86 -14.76 -13.90 -2.57
CA GLY A 86 -15.02 -12.70 -1.75
C GLY A 86 -14.32 -11.41 -2.20
N ALA A 87 -13.92 -11.33 -3.46
CA ALA A 87 -13.27 -10.14 -4.02
C ALA A 87 -13.87 -9.72 -5.38
N ARG A 88 -15.02 -10.28 -5.79
CA ARG A 88 -15.67 -9.98 -7.09
C ARG A 88 -16.46 -8.66 -7.08
N THR A 89 -15.88 -7.61 -6.55
CA THR A 89 -16.57 -6.34 -6.34
C THR A 89 -16.25 -5.31 -7.44
N GLY A 90 -15.36 -5.65 -8.38
CA GLY A 90 -15.03 -4.83 -9.54
C GLY A 90 -16.14 -4.79 -10.60
N ILE A 91 -15.97 -3.86 -11.55
CA ILE A 91 -16.90 -3.69 -12.67
C ILE A 91 -17.03 -5.01 -13.45
N GLY A 92 -18.27 -5.46 -13.68
CA GLY A 92 -18.53 -6.70 -14.41
C GLY A 92 -18.26 -7.98 -13.61
N GLY A 93 -18.07 -7.90 -12.29
CA GLY A 93 -17.80 -9.05 -11.42
C GLY A 93 -16.33 -9.48 -11.39
N ALA A 94 -15.42 -8.58 -11.82
CA ALA A 94 -13.97 -8.76 -11.75
C ALA A 94 -13.48 -8.74 -10.29
N ILE A 95 -12.26 -9.27 -10.07
CA ILE A 95 -11.66 -9.28 -8.74
C ILE A 95 -11.08 -7.90 -8.43
N THR A 96 -11.35 -7.34 -7.27
CA THR A 96 -10.76 -6.11 -6.77
C THR A 96 -10.06 -6.47 -5.48
N CYS A 97 -8.81 -6.91 -5.59
CA CYS A 97 -7.94 -7.18 -4.44
C CYS A 97 -6.66 -6.36 -4.62
N THR A 98 -6.66 -5.10 -4.22
CA THR A 98 -5.50 -4.22 -4.40
C THR A 98 -5.47 -3.14 -3.32
N ALA A 99 -4.28 -2.64 -2.99
CA ALA A 99 -4.12 -1.57 -2.02
C ALA A 99 -4.84 -0.30 -2.50
N HIS A 100 -5.61 0.34 -1.62
CA HIS A 100 -6.34 1.56 -1.93
C HIS A 100 -5.98 2.69 -0.94
N VAL A 101 -6.96 3.39 -0.39
CA VAL A 101 -6.73 4.54 0.49
C VAL A 101 -6.20 4.09 1.84
N PHE A 102 -5.12 4.73 2.26
CA PHE A 102 -4.49 4.51 3.56
C PHE A 102 -4.45 5.77 4.41
N ARG A 103 -4.03 5.62 5.67
CA ARG A 103 -3.65 6.72 6.56
C ARG A 103 -2.49 6.29 7.43
N ILE A 104 -1.50 7.16 7.51
CA ILE A 104 -0.33 6.99 8.36
C ILE A 104 -0.58 7.67 9.72
N TYR A 105 -0.12 7.01 10.77
CA TYR A 105 -0.14 7.45 12.15
C TYR A 105 1.29 7.42 12.67
N GLU A 106 2.02 8.49 12.38
CA GLU A 106 3.47 8.59 12.56
C GLU A 106 3.90 8.34 14.01
N GLU A 107 3.20 8.94 14.98
CA GLU A 107 3.47 8.74 16.41
C GLU A 107 3.35 7.28 16.84
N GLN A 108 2.37 6.55 16.29
CA GLN A 108 2.16 5.14 16.57
C GLN A 108 3.01 4.23 15.68
N GLN A 109 3.66 4.78 14.65
CA GLN A 109 4.31 4.05 13.56
C GLN A 109 3.38 3.00 12.94
N LEU A 110 2.11 3.36 12.77
CA LEU A 110 1.09 2.50 12.17
C LEU A 110 0.57 3.10 10.86
N LEU A 111 0.11 2.24 9.97
CA LEU A 111 -0.64 2.57 8.77
C LEU A 111 -1.93 1.76 8.77
N THR A 112 -3.07 2.42 8.57
CA THR A 112 -4.34 1.73 8.30
C THR A 112 -4.69 1.85 6.84
N ILE A 113 -5.18 0.78 6.24
CA ILE A 113 -5.45 0.75 4.80
C ILE A 113 -6.66 -0.10 4.46
N ALA A 114 -7.40 0.34 3.46
CA ALA A 114 -8.39 -0.47 2.78
C ALA A 114 -7.79 -1.16 1.56
N TRP A 115 -8.19 -2.40 1.33
CA TRP A 115 -7.62 -3.27 0.30
C TRP A 115 -8.72 -3.95 -0.54
N PHE A 116 -9.81 -3.21 -0.82
CA PHE A 116 -11.00 -3.70 -1.50
C PHE A 116 -11.49 -5.05 -0.94
N GLY A 117 -11.53 -6.08 -1.80
CA GLY A 117 -11.89 -7.46 -1.48
C GLY A 117 -11.02 -8.13 -0.45
N ALA A 118 -9.83 -7.58 -0.15
CA ALA A 118 -8.97 -8.06 0.92
C ALA A 118 -9.17 -7.30 2.24
N GLY A 119 -10.27 -6.52 2.35
CA GLY A 119 -10.75 -5.92 3.59
C GLY A 119 -9.88 -4.76 4.08
N VAL A 120 -9.76 -4.65 5.40
CA VAL A 120 -8.98 -3.60 6.07
C VAL A 120 -7.75 -4.17 6.78
N ARG A 121 -6.70 -3.36 6.89
CA ARG A 121 -5.43 -3.75 7.54
C ARG A 121 -4.91 -2.65 8.43
N VAL A 122 -4.15 -3.08 9.43
CA VAL A 122 -3.30 -2.28 10.30
C VAL A 122 -1.88 -2.83 10.12
N ILE A 123 -0.97 -1.95 9.70
CA ILE A 123 0.40 -2.29 9.33
C ILE A 123 1.34 -1.50 10.22
N ASP A 124 2.24 -2.20 10.89
CA ASP A 124 3.36 -1.66 11.66
C ASP A 124 4.49 -1.25 10.71
N LEU A 125 4.92 0.01 10.86
CA LEU A 125 5.94 0.68 10.05
C LEU A 125 7.30 0.70 10.75
N SER A 126 7.40 0.32 12.02
CA SER A 126 8.61 0.51 12.82
C SER A 126 9.84 -0.16 12.22
N GLY A 127 9.65 -1.32 11.56
CA GLY A 127 10.72 -2.04 10.87
C GLY A 127 11.30 -1.32 9.66
N LEU A 128 10.70 -0.20 9.19
CA LEU A 128 11.28 0.62 8.13
C LEU A 128 12.59 1.27 8.55
N ALA A 129 12.77 1.63 9.83
CA ALA A 129 14.00 2.24 10.35
C ALA A 129 15.24 1.39 10.01
N ASP A 130 15.06 0.07 10.07
CA ASP A 130 16.12 -0.92 9.88
C ASP A 130 16.27 -1.38 8.42
N THR A 131 15.46 -0.87 7.49
CA THR A 131 15.56 -1.24 6.06
C THR A 131 16.85 -0.71 5.46
N PRO A 132 17.65 -1.52 4.74
CA PRO A 132 18.81 -0.96 4.03
C PRO A 132 18.34 -0.01 2.90
N PRO A 133 19.11 1.06 2.59
CA PRO A 133 18.79 2.00 1.51
C PRO A 133 18.64 1.33 0.13
N VAL A 134 19.30 0.18 -0.05
CA VAL A 134 19.14 -0.71 -1.18
C VAL A 134 18.82 -2.09 -0.61
N SER A 135 17.60 -2.59 -0.80
CA SER A 135 17.29 -3.98 -0.45
C SER A 135 17.93 -4.94 -1.45
N ALA A 136 19.24 -5.18 -1.27
CA ALA A 136 20.03 -6.10 -2.06
C ALA A 136 19.48 -7.52 -1.92
N GLY A 137 19.13 -8.13 -3.06
CA GLY A 137 18.50 -9.44 -3.16
C GLY A 137 19.33 -10.56 -2.54
N LEU A 138 18.73 -11.22 -1.55
CA LEU A 138 18.87 -12.65 -1.36
C LEU A 138 17.51 -13.27 -1.64
N GLY A 139 17.49 -14.31 -2.47
CA GLY A 139 16.30 -14.85 -3.12
C GLY A 139 15.07 -14.99 -2.22
N GLY A 140 14.07 -14.14 -2.48
CA GLY A 140 12.66 -14.46 -2.34
C GLY A 140 11.92 -14.00 -1.08
N GLU A 141 12.59 -13.79 0.05
CA GLU A 141 11.97 -13.28 1.29
C GLU A 141 13.09 -12.71 2.16
N THR A 142 12.92 -11.51 2.72
CA THR A 142 13.64 -11.19 3.98
C THR A 142 12.64 -11.38 5.10
N LEU A 143 12.99 -12.20 6.10
CA LEU A 143 12.24 -12.32 7.36
C LEU A 143 12.48 -11.06 8.24
N THR A 144 12.12 -9.90 7.66
CA THR A 144 12.12 -8.49 8.12
C THR A 144 13.49 -7.87 8.48
N PRO A 145 13.79 -6.67 7.95
CA PRO A 145 13.20 -5.43 8.46
C PRO A 145 12.39 -4.70 7.41
N GLY A 146 11.15 -4.35 7.74
CA GLY A 146 10.20 -3.70 6.87
C GLY A 146 8.83 -3.61 7.53
N MET A 147 7.80 -3.38 6.73
CA MET A 147 6.42 -3.33 7.23
C MET A 147 5.90 -4.70 7.66
N ARG A 148 5.03 -4.73 8.67
CA ARG A 148 4.40 -5.96 9.19
C ARG A 148 2.92 -5.76 9.44
N GLU A 149 2.08 -6.70 9.02
CA GLU A 149 0.66 -6.67 9.41
C GLU A 149 0.51 -6.98 10.90
N VAL A 150 -0.25 -6.14 11.61
CA VAL A 150 -0.56 -6.29 13.04
C VAL A 150 -2.05 -6.40 13.34
N GLY A 151 -2.90 -6.21 12.34
CA GLY A 151 -4.33 -6.42 12.44
C GLY A 151 -4.97 -6.41 11.06
N PHE A 152 -6.05 -7.18 10.90
CA PHE A 152 -6.83 -7.19 9.67
C PHE A 152 -8.25 -7.63 9.97
N TYR A 153 -9.17 -7.26 9.09
CA TYR A 153 -10.47 -7.89 9.00
C TYR A 153 -10.89 -7.95 7.53
N ARG A 154 -11.46 -9.09 7.16
CA ARG A 154 -12.04 -9.33 5.86
C ARG A 154 -13.25 -10.23 6.04
N ASP A 155 -14.41 -9.74 5.60
CA ASP A 155 -15.56 -10.60 5.35
C ASP A 155 -15.30 -11.47 4.10
N PRO A 156 -15.41 -12.81 4.19
CA PRO A 156 -15.11 -13.71 3.08
C PRO A 156 -16.14 -13.67 1.93
N VAL A 157 -17.27 -12.99 2.12
CA VAL A 157 -18.38 -12.93 1.16
C VAL A 157 -18.33 -11.64 0.35
N ASP A 158 -18.29 -10.48 1.01
CA ASP A 158 -18.63 -9.21 0.37
C ASP A 158 -17.77 -8.00 0.77
N SER A 159 -16.57 -8.22 1.31
CA SER A 159 -15.63 -7.11 1.57
C SER A 159 -15.39 -6.30 0.30
N ASP A 160 -15.53 -4.98 0.42
CA ASP A 160 -15.17 -4.02 -0.62
C ASP A 160 -14.70 -2.70 0.01
N ALA A 161 -13.70 -2.80 0.88
CA ALA A 161 -13.22 -1.67 1.66
C ALA A 161 -12.57 -0.62 0.75
N TRP A 162 -13.02 0.63 0.87
CA TRP A 162 -12.54 1.75 0.06
C TRP A 162 -11.54 2.62 0.82
N ALA A 163 -11.76 2.93 2.09
CA ALA A 163 -10.79 3.61 2.94
C ALA A 163 -10.93 3.14 4.38
N ALA A 164 -9.83 3.00 5.11
CA ALA A 164 -9.84 2.59 6.51
C ALA A 164 -9.03 3.59 7.35
N LYS A 165 -9.65 4.18 8.37
CA LYS A 165 -9.05 5.25 9.20
C LYS A 165 -9.44 5.11 10.66
N VAL A 166 -8.45 5.22 11.53
CA VAL A 166 -8.58 5.50 12.97
C VAL A 166 -8.68 7.01 13.21
N PHE A 167 -9.58 7.43 14.09
CA PHE A 167 -9.66 8.83 14.52
C PHE A 167 -8.68 9.15 15.66
N ALA A 168 -8.64 8.27 16.66
CA ALA A 168 -7.75 8.40 17.81
C ALA A 168 -7.37 7.01 18.33
N PHE A 169 -6.14 6.90 18.82
CA PHE A 169 -5.67 5.76 19.59
C PHE A 169 -5.90 5.97 21.08
N GLU A 170 -6.14 4.88 21.78
CA GLU A 170 -6.18 4.81 23.23
C GLU A 170 -4.77 4.69 23.80
N ALA A 171 -4.64 4.88 25.11
CA ALA A 171 -3.34 4.88 25.78
C ALA A 171 -2.59 3.54 25.69
N ASP A 172 -3.32 2.44 25.48
CA ASP A 172 -2.77 1.10 25.27
C ASP A 172 -2.44 0.80 23.79
N GLY A 173 -2.64 1.76 22.89
CA GLY A 173 -2.45 1.60 21.44
C GLY A 173 -3.65 1.00 20.71
N SER A 174 -4.72 0.65 21.41
CA SER A 174 -5.96 0.16 20.79
C SER A 174 -6.74 1.29 20.13
N ALA A 175 -7.63 0.98 19.18
CA ALA A 175 -8.41 2.00 18.48
C ALA A 175 -9.72 1.47 17.88
N TYR A 176 -10.63 2.40 17.59
CA TYR A 176 -11.72 2.15 16.65
C TYR A 176 -11.29 2.54 15.24
N LEU A 177 -11.39 1.57 14.33
CA LEU A 177 -11.11 1.73 12.90
C LEU A 177 -12.44 1.88 12.17
N PHE A 178 -12.57 2.94 11.38
CA PHE A 178 -13.75 3.22 10.57
C PHE A 178 -13.42 2.96 9.11
N SER A 179 -14.24 2.15 8.45
CA SER A 179 -14.07 1.84 7.04
C SER A 179 -15.35 2.07 6.28
N ASN A 180 -15.25 2.77 5.16
CA ASN A 180 -16.33 2.72 4.18
C ASN A 180 -16.11 1.52 3.26
N ASP A 181 -17.18 0.75 3.08
CA ASP A 181 -17.21 -0.44 2.25
C ASP A 181 -18.25 -0.22 1.15
N GLN A 182 -17.92 -0.48 -0.11
CA GLN A 182 -18.86 -0.16 -1.20
C GLN A 182 -20.13 -1.04 -1.16
N THR A 183 -20.04 -2.23 -0.57
CA THR A 183 -21.16 -3.16 -0.44
C THR A 183 -21.95 -2.89 0.84
N ARG A 184 -21.25 -2.66 1.96
CA ARG A 184 -21.85 -2.60 3.31
C ARG A 184 -22.03 -1.18 3.85
N GLY A 185 -21.45 -0.18 3.20
CA GLY A 185 -21.57 1.24 3.54
C GLY A 185 -20.56 1.69 4.60
N LEU A 186 -20.76 1.30 5.86
CA LEU A 186 -19.88 1.64 6.99
C LEU A 186 -19.66 0.43 7.89
N ASP A 187 -18.38 0.08 8.04
CA ASP A 187 -17.91 -0.85 9.05
C ASP A 187 -17.15 -0.11 10.15
N ILE A 188 -17.32 -0.59 11.38
CA ILE A 188 -16.56 -0.13 12.54
C ILE A 188 -15.91 -1.34 13.18
N TYR A 189 -14.60 -1.32 13.29
CA TYR A 189 -13.81 -2.38 13.91
C TYR A 189 -13.17 -1.90 15.19
N ARG A 190 -12.93 -2.84 16.10
CA ARG A 190 -12.06 -2.63 17.25
C ARG A 190 -10.70 -3.28 16.97
N TYR A 191 -9.67 -2.45 16.87
CA TYR A 191 -8.28 -2.90 16.93
C TYR A 191 -7.85 -2.94 18.41
N ASP A 192 -7.43 -4.11 18.87
CA ASP A 192 -6.92 -4.31 20.23
C ASP A 192 -5.42 -4.56 20.16
N ALA A 193 -4.63 -3.56 20.54
CA ALA A 193 -3.18 -3.62 20.47
C ALA A 193 -2.56 -4.49 21.58
N THR A 194 -3.35 -4.87 22.59
CA THR A 194 -2.90 -5.73 23.69
C THR A 194 -2.90 -7.20 23.31
N VAL A 195 -3.56 -7.55 22.20
CA VAL A 195 -3.62 -8.91 21.66
C VAL A 195 -2.51 -9.08 20.62
N PRO A 196 -1.63 -10.08 20.75
CA PRO A 196 -0.60 -10.34 19.74
C PRO A 196 -1.23 -10.62 18.38
N ALA A 197 -0.67 -10.00 17.34
CA ALA A 197 -1.03 -10.31 15.97
C ALA A 197 -0.82 -11.81 15.68
N SER A 198 -1.80 -12.45 15.05
CA SER A 198 -1.64 -13.85 14.62
C SER A 198 -0.55 -13.94 13.55
N SER A 199 0.35 -14.91 13.69
CA SER A 199 1.37 -15.20 12.66
C SER A 199 0.76 -15.87 11.41
N SER A 200 -0.47 -16.36 11.47
CA SER A 200 -1.11 -17.09 10.37
C SER A 200 -1.54 -16.22 9.18
N SER A 201 -1.46 -14.89 9.31
CA SER A 201 -1.93 -13.91 8.34
C SER A 201 -0.95 -12.76 8.17
N SER A 202 0.35 -12.98 8.38
CA SER A 202 1.34 -11.92 8.16
C SER A 202 1.40 -11.59 6.67
N GLY A 203 1.06 -10.36 6.29
CA GLY A 203 1.37 -9.85 4.95
C GLY A 203 2.88 -9.94 4.64
N ARG A 204 3.21 -9.80 3.35
CA ARG A 204 4.54 -10.11 2.83
C ARG A 204 5.32 -8.84 2.51
N TRP A 205 6.48 -8.70 3.15
CA TRP A 205 7.48 -7.70 2.79
C TRP A 205 8.42 -8.24 1.72
N LEU A 206 8.56 -7.51 0.61
CA LEU A 206 9.45 -7.81 -0.50
C LEU A 206 10.57 -6.78 -0.58
N SER A 207 11.77 -7.23 -0.95
CA SER A 207 12.81 -6.33 -1.44
C SER A 207 12.36 -5.64 -2.73
N ALA A 208 13.05 -4.56 -3.09
CA ALA A 208 12.80 -3.82 -4.33
C ALA A 208 12.93 -4.73 -5.56
N GLU A 209 13.94 -5.60 -5.56
CA GLU A 209 14.16 -6.59 -6.63
C GLU A 209 13.04 -7.65 -6.67
N ALA A 210 12.65 -8.20 -5.52
CA ALA A 210 11.58 -9.20 -5.48
C ALA A 210 10.22 -8.61 -5.93
N ALA A 211 9.94 -7.36 -5.58
CA ALA A 211 8.75 -6.64 -6.06
C ALA A 211 8.78 -6.47 -7.59
N LEU A 212 9.93 -6.12 -8.17
CA LEU A 212 10.08 -6.03 -9.63
C LEU A 212 9.87 -7.39 -10.31
N GLN A 213 10.49 -8.45 -9.80
CA GLN A 213 10.34 -9.80 -10.35
C GLN A 213 8.89 -10.28 -10.31
N ARG A 214 8.17 -9.96 -9.23
CA ARG A 214 6.73 -10.24 -9.13
C ARG A 214 5.95 -9.57 -10.25
N THR A 215 6.16 -8.29 -10.50
CA THR A 215 5.45 -7.57 -11.57
C THR A 215 5.81 -8.09 -12.97
N LEU A 216 7.09 -8.42 -13.20
CA LEU A 216 7.51 -9.04 -14.46
C LEU A 216 6.84 -10.40 -14.67
N GLY A 217 6.70 -11.20 -13.61
CA GLY A 217 5.99 -12.48 -13.63
C GLY A 217 4.51 -12.32 -13.99
N LEU A 218 3.82 -11.32 -13.42
CA LEU A 218 2.44 -11.00 -13.76
C LEU A 218 2.31 -10.59 -15.24
N ARG A 219 3.16 -9.68 -15.73
CA ARG A 219 3.16 -9.28 -17.15
C ARG A 219 3.40 -10.47 -18.08
N ALA A 220 4.32 -11.37 -17.72
CA ALA A 220 4.61 -12.58 -18.48
C ALA A 220 3.43 -13.58 -18.50
N SER A 221 2.53 -13.55 -17.50
CA SER A 221 1.31 -14.37 -17.50
C SER A 221 0.19 -13.81 -18.38
N GLY A 222 0.44 -12.71 -19.10
CA GLY A 222 -0.54 -12.04 -19.95
C GLY A 222 -1.39 -11.00 -19.22
N PHE A 223 -1.08 -10.68 -17.96
CA PHE A 223 -1.71 -9.56 -17.28
C PHE A 223 -1.23 -8.24 -17.93
N GLU A 224 -2.18 -7.48 -18.47
CA GLU A 224 -1.94 -6.13 -18.95
C GLU A 224 -2.39 -5.13 -17.88
N ALA A 225 -1.41 -4.46 -17.26
CA ALA A 225 -1.69 -3.29 -16.47
C ALA A 225 -2.38 -2.25 -17.37
N LEU A 226 -3.48 -1.66 -16.90
CA LEU A 226 -4.04 -0.46 -17.51
C LEU A 226 -3.14 0.73 -17.20
N ASP A 227 -1.89 0.71 -17.68
CA ASP A 227 -0.94 1.81 -17.63
C ASP A 227 -1.48 2.92 -18.54
N ARG A 228 -2.51 3.65 -18.09
CA ARG A 228 -2.94 4.87 -18.76
C ARG A 228 -2.11 6.01 -18.19
N PRO A 229 -1.31 6.71 -19.01
CA PRO A 229 -0.63 7.92 -18.57
C PRO A 229 -1.69 8.97 -18.22
N TYR A 230 -2.07 9.09 -16.96
CA TYR A 230 -2.92 10.16 -16.45
C TYR A 230 -2.05 11.36 -16.06
N CYS A 231 -1.37 11.94 -17.05
CA CYS A 231 -0.69 13.23 -16.93
C CYS A 231 -0.90 14.00 -18.24
N ASP A 232 -2.13 14.47 -18.49
CA ASP A 232 -2.39 15.51 -19.50
C ASP A 232 -2.97 16.73 -18.76
N LEU A 233 -2.15 17.34 -17.88
CA LEU A 233 -2.40 18.71 -17.39
C LEU A 233 -2.10 19.66 -18.55
N ARG A 234 -3.05 19.81 -19.47
CA ARG A 234 -2.98 20.87 -20.49
C ARG A 234 -3.23 22.21 -19.81
N GLY A 235 -2.14 22.91 -19.48
CA GLY A 235 -2.18 24.34 -19.22
C GLY A 235 -2.76 25.06 -20.45
N ARG A 236 -3.84 25.81 -20.26
CA ARG A 236 -4.28 26.78 -21.27
C ARG A 236 -3.31 27.95 -21.25
N LEU A 237 -2.73 28.27 -22.41
CA LEU A 237 -2.18 29.59 -22.71
C LEU A 237 -3.31 30.61 -22.83
#